data_AF-T1GPL5-F1
#
_entry.id   AF-T1GPL5-F1
#
_cell.length_a   1.000
_cell.length_b   1.000
_cell.length_c   1.000
_cell.angle_alpha   90.00
_cell.angle_beta   90.00
_cell.angle_gamma   90.00
#
_symmetry.space_group_name_H-M   'P 1'
#
loop_
_entity.id
_entity.type
_entity.pdbx_description
1 polymer ?
#
loop_
_entity_poly.entity_id
_entity_poly.type
_entity_poly.pdbx_seq_one_letter_code
_entity_poly.pdbx_strand_id
1 'polypeptide(L)'
;MYIQMANSTGALMLQTMLYLANQTSNSIYDLPPAQKSETTEANCYGVYGCFPINGIWLSGNRQVNVHPQSPSQINPQFYIFNAQNEFNKTTKIDINDVDSFRSLGINPYGKLYFMTHGFLEGFNPWLKEMAKTLLDYEMDKTASMIVIDWSDGSNPPYVQAAANTRVVGAIVGHLIQTFAEELGMRNLDQVHLIGHSLGSHLFGYVGFYLQRDFNRKVGRITGLDPASPLFTGTYHEVRLDRTDAKFVDVIHTDANPYTSGGLGMIPRIGHVDFYPNGGYDNPGCDRQLQEYLSKKHRPLIDNFQEWLGCNHVRSHKYLTESIKNRNGFKAVTCDSYEDYRLGKCVSYEDYRKLVRKGTIKDGDPLVAYLLTGAEPPFAREHFKITVKVSNSEESEDHGGEVGTLTINLVTLEKKSSGPMKFSDSAVFLEPGMEVTRVVAGHAIKDATHAVVEWEYQTNFLNPFSWRIVESPRIFLEYVKVYSIEDQKELKLCAENGAPIIAGSPIQLKSIFC
;
A
#
# COMPACT_ATOMS: atom_id res chain seq x y z
N MET A 1 -10.16 17.17 -24.11
CA MET A 1 -11.20 16.58 -23.24
C MET A 1 -11.59 15.23 -23.85
N TYR A 2 -10.75 14.21 -23.65
CA TYR A 2 -11.04 12.84 -24.09
C TYR A 2 -11.23 12.02 -22.82
N ILE A 3 -12.47 11.63 -22.57
CA ILE A 3 -12.82 10.65 -21.54
C ILE A 3 -12.34 9.31 -22.10
N GLN A 4 -11.21 8.84 -21.60
CA GLN A 4 -10.78 7.47 -21.82
C GLN A 4 -11.82 6.59 -21.11
N MET A 5 -12.67 5.94 -21.89
CA MET A 5 -13.62 4.95 -21.38
C MET A 5 -12.80 3.79 -20.79
N ALA A 6 -12.58 3.84 -19.49
CA ALA A 6 -12.07 2.70 -18.73
C ALA A 6 -12.99 1.51 -18.98
N ASN A 7 -12.40 0.35 -19.27
CA ASN A 7 -13.09 -0.93 -19.46
C ASN A 7 -13.99 -1.24 -18.26
N SER A 8 -15.29 -0.91 -18.39
CA SER A 8 -16.30 -1.02 -17.34
C SER A 8 -16.77 -2.46 -17.06
N THR A 9 -16.09 -3.46 -17.60
CA THR A 9 -16.45 -4.89 -17.46
C THR A 9 -15.98 -5.48 -16.13
N GLY A 10 -14.89 -4.97 -15.54
CA GLY A 10 -14.39 -5.45 -14.24
C GLY A 10 -15.32 -5.09 -13.07
N ALA A 11 -15.85 -3.86 -13.06
CA ALA A 11 -16.76 -3.36 -12.04
C ALA A 11 -18.11 -4.12 -12.03
N LEU A 12 -18.67 -4.38 -13.22
CA LEU A 12 -19.90 -5.16 -13.37
C LEU A 12 -19.68 -6.61 -12.92
N MET A 13 -18.55 -7.23 -13.22
CA MET A 13 -18.26 -8.59 -12.76
C MET A 13 -18.01 -8.69 -11.25
N LEU A 14 -17.36 -7.71 -10.62
CA LEU A 14 -17.19 -7.68 -9.16
C LEU A 14 -18.53 -7.48 -8.44
N GLN A 15 -19.36 -6.55 -8.91
CA GLN A 15 -20.73 -6.37 -8.41
C GLN A 15 -21.57 -7.63 -8.62
N THR A 16 -21.44 -8.28 -9.77
CA THR A 16 -22.15 -9.54 -10.08
C THR A 16 -21.61 -10.69 -9.24
N MET A 17 -20.31 -10.78 -8.95
CA MET A 17 -19.75 -11.84 -8.11
C MET A 17 -20.03 -11.61 -6.62
N LEU A 18 -20.08 -10.37 -6.13
CA LEU A 18 -20.57 -10.08 -4.77
C LEU A 18 -22.07 -10.30 -4.66
N TYR A 19 -22.83 -10.00 -5.71
CA TYR A 19 -24.24 -10.36 -5.82
C TYR A 19 -24.43 -11.89 -5.85
N LEU A 20 -23.62 -12.63 -6.61
CA LEU A 20 -23.67 -14.09 -6.71
C LEU A 20 -23.16 -14.79 -5.45
N ALA A 21 -22.15 -14.23 -4.76
CA ALA A 21 -21.71 -14.66 -3.44
C ALA A 21 -22.75 -14.38 -2.34
N ASN A 22 -23.68 -13.46 -2.60
CA ASN A 22 -24.87 -13.22 -1.78
C ASN A 22 -26.08 -14.09 -2.19
N GLN A 23 -25.98 -14.87 -3.28
CA GLN A 23 -27.07 -15.68 -3.85
C GLN A 23 -26.87 -17.20 -3.72
N THR A 24 -25.94 -17.70 -2.90
CA THR A 24 -25.91 -19.14 -2.55
C THR A 24 -26.94 -19.50 -1.47
N SER A 25 -28.21 -19.17 -1.73
CA SER A 25 -29.35 -19.99 -1.33
C SER A 25 -30.58 -19.51 -2.09
N ASN A 26 -31.11 -20.32 -2.98
CA ASN A 26 -32.51 -20.18 -3.38
C ASN A 26 -33.22 -21.49 -3.13
N SER A 27 -34.06 -21.47 -2.10
CA SER A 27 -35.32 -22.20 -2.08
C SER A 27 -36.35 -21.34 -1.35
N ILE A 28 -37.44 -21.10 -2.06
CA ILE A 28 -38.58 -20.25 -1.76
C ILE A 28 -39.54 -20.98 -0.82
N TYR A 29 -39.83 -20.40 0.35
CA TYR A 29 -41.14 -20.52 1.02
C TYR A 29 -41.41 -19.22 1.77
N ASP A 30 -42.61 -18.68 1.57
CA ASP A 30 -43.15 -17.48 2.21
C ASP A 30 -42.90 -17.45 3.72
N LEU A 31 -42.33 -16.34 4.20
CA LEU A 31 -42.37 -15.99 5.61
C LEU A 31 -43.32 -14.78 5.77
N PRO A 32 -44.28 -14.83 6.72
CA PRO A 32 -45.17 -13.69 6.99
C PRO A 32 -44.33 -12.50 7.47
N PRO A 33 -44.84 -11.26 7.37
CA PRO A 33 -44.10 -10.09 7.85
C PRO A 33 -43.76 -10.32 9.32
N ALA A 34 -42.47 -10.37 9.63
CA ALA A 34 -42.01 -10.50 11.00
C ALA A 34 -42.62 -9.35 11.81
N GLN A 35 -43.33 -9.71 12.88
CA GLN A 35 -43.80 -8.76 13.88
C GLN A 35 -42.63 -7.86 14.29
N LYS A 36 -42.86 -6.54 14.26
CA LYS A 36 -42.05 -5.58 15.01
C LYS A 36 -42.03 -6.05 16.46
N SER A 37 -40.93 -6.68 16.86
CA SER A 37 -40.64 -7.03 18.25
C SER A 37 -39.59 -6.07 18.75
N GLU A 38 -40.05 -5.05 19.48
CA GLU A 38 -39.20 -4.22 20.33
C GLU A 38 -38.62 -5.11 21.44
N THR A 39 -37.37 -5.57 21.27
CA THR A 39 -36.33 -5.82 22.31
C THR A 39 -35.16 -6.61 21.69
N THR A 40 -34.11 -5.90 21.25
CA THR A 40 -32.65 -6.18 21.42
C THR A 40 -31.85 -5.36 20.39
N GLU A 41 -31.47 -4.13 20.72
CA GLU A 41 -30.69 -3.24 19.84
C GLU A 41 -29.21 -3.68 19.67
N ALA A 42 -28.74 -4.63 20.49
CA ALA A 42 -27.37 -5.13 20.52
C ALA A 42 -27.31 -6.60 20.94
N ASN A 43 -26.34 -7.35 20.40
CA ASN A 43 -25.96 -8.67 20.91
C ASN A 43 -24.78 -8.54 21.87
N CYS A 44 -24.80 -9.24 22.99
CA CYS A 44 -23.74 -9.18 24.00
C CYS A 44 -23.01 -10.52 24.15
N TYR A 45 -21.68 -10.46 24.28
CA TYR A 45 -20.82 -11.65 24.33
C TYR A 45 -19.91 -11.62 25.57
N GLY A 46 -20.50 -11.90 26.74
CA GLY A 46 -19.76 -12.02 28.00
C GLY A 46 -18.88 -10.81 28.29
N VAL A 47 -17.60 -11.07 28.58
CA VAL A 47 -16.59 -10.02 28.89
C VAL A 47 -16.36 -9.04 27.73
N TYR A 48 -16.68 -9.41 26.49
CA TYR A 48 -16.46 -8.57 25.31
C TYR A 48 -17.54 -7.48 25.13
N GLY A 49 -18.57 -7.46 25.98
CA GLY A 49 -19.61 -6.45 25.99
C GLY A 49 -20.64 -6.61 24.87
N CYS A 50 -21.32 -5.51 24.54
CA CYS A 50 -22.47 -5.49 23.63
C CYS A 50 -22.14 -4.78 22.30
N PHE A 51 -22.71 -5.29 21.22
CA PHE A 51 -22.45 -4.89 19.84
C PHE A 51 -23.75 -4.37 19.19
N PRO A 52 -24.05 -3.07 19.31
CA PRO A 52 -25.22 -2.48 18.68
C PRO A 52 -25.04 -2.37 17.16
N ILE A 53 -26.15 -2.32 16.44
CA ILE A 53 -26.19 -2.14 14.97
C ILE A 53 -26.71 -0.76 14.53
N ASN A 54 -27.13 0.08 15.49
CA ASN A 54 -27.68 1.41 15.28
C ASN A 54 -26.67 2.52 15.66
N GLY A 55 -27.08 3.80 15.66
CA GLY A 55 -26.21 4.92 16.04
C GLY A 55 -25.03 5.10 15.09
N ILE A 56 -23.81 5.21 15.62
CA ILE A 56 -22.58 5.41 14.82
C ILE A 56 -22.32 4.28 13.81
N TRP A 57 -22.90 3.10 14.05
CA TRP A 57 -22.75 1.96 13.17
C TRP A 57 -23.54 2.13 11.87
N LEU A 58 -24.62 2.92 11.86
CA LEU A 58 -25.37 3.29 10.66
C LEU A 58 -24.84 4.61 10.09
N SER A 59 -24.47 4.59 8.81
CA SER A 59 -24.10 5.81 8.08
C SER A 59 -24.57 5.71 6.63
N GLY A 60 -24.50 6.82 5.88
CA GLY A 60 -24.83 6.83 4.45
C GLY A 60 -24.04 5.80 3.64
N ASN A 61 -22.80 5.49 4.07
CA ASN A 61 -21.92 4.50 3.44
C ASN A 61 -21.94 3.12 4.11
N ARG A 62 -22.73 2.95 5.18
CA ARG A 62 -22.92 1.70 5.94
C ARG A 62 -24.41 1.54 6.25
N GLN A 63 -25.21 1.37 5.18
CA GLN A 63 -26.67 1.29 5.27
C GLN A 63 -27.17 -0.10 5.67
N VAL A 64 -26.39 -1.15 5.37
CA VAL A 64 -26.70 -2.52 5.76
C VAL A 64 -25.76 -2.91 6.90
N ASN A 65 -26.34 -3.13 8.07
CA ASN A 65 -25.64 -3.65 9.24
C ASN A 65 -26.29 -4.91 9.74
N VAL A 66 -25.43 -5.85 10.12
CA VAL A 66 -25.82 -7.09 10.77
C VAL A 66 -25.15 -7.16 12.13
N HIS A 67 -25.75 -7.92 13.05
CA HIS A 67 -25.05 -8.25 14.28
C HIS A 67 -23.82 -9.09 13.95
N PRO A 68 -22.68 -8.85 14.60
CA PRO A 68 -21.55 -9.76 14.53
C PRO A 68 -21.98 -11.18 14.94
N GLN A 69 -21.30 -12.19 14.41
CA GLN A 69 -21.46 -13.56 14.87
C GLN A 69 -20.86 -13.73 16.27
N SER A 70 -21.27 -14.80 16.97
CA SER A 70 -20.70 -15.11 18.29
C SER A 70 -19.22 -15.51 18.20
N PRO A 71 -18.43 -15.34 19.29
CA PRO A 71 -17.04 -15.77 19.31
C PRO A 71 -16.79 -17.22 18.90
N SER A 72 -17.69 -18.14 19.24
CA SER A 72 -17.59 -19.56 18.86
C SER A 72 -17.86 -19.82 17.38
N GLN A 73 -18.65 -18.96 16.72
CA GLN A 73 -18.90 -19.03 15.27
C GLN A 73 -17.76 -18.41 14.47
N ILE A 74 -17.19 -17.30 14.96
CA ILE A 74 -16.04 -16.64 14.32
C ILE A 74 -14.75 -17.45 14.54
N ASN A 75 -14.64 -18.12 15.70
CA ASN A 75 -13.59 -19.06 16.05
C ASN A 75 -12.16 -18.55 15.70
N PRO A 76 -11.73 -17.36 16.19
CA PRO A 76 -10.41 -16.85 15.89
C PRO A 76 -9.32 -17.73 16.53
N GLN A 77 -8.32 -18.09 15.73
CA GLN A 77 -7.16 -18.89 16.13
C GLN A 77 -5.93 -18.00 16.28
N PHE A 78 -5.09 -18.33 17.26
CA PHE A 78 -3.91 -17.54 17.62
C PHE A 78 -2.66 -18.41 17.55
N TYR A 79 -1.67 -17.96 16.78
CA TYR A 79 -0.43 -18.71 16.56
C TYR A 79 0.78 -17.86 16.93
N ILE A 80 1.67 -18.39 17.77
CA ILE A 80 2.86 -17.68 18.23
C ILE A 80 4.12 -18.14 17.49
N PHE A 81 4.97 -17.16 17.18
CA PHE A 81 6.31 -17.34 16.63
C PHE A 81 7.30 -16.48 17.45
N ASN A 82 8.35 -17.10 17.96
CA ASN A 82 9.43 -16.43 18.70
C ASN A 82 10.68 -17.33 18.71
N ALA A 83 11.75 -16.89 19.36
CA ALA A 83 13.02 -17.65 19.39
C ALA A 83 12.93 -19.01 20.10
N GLN A 84 11.93 -19.22 20.98
CA GLN A 84 11.76 -20.48 21.72
C GLN A 84 10.96 -21.51 20.92
N ASN A 85 10.08 -21.06 20.02
CA ASN A 85 9.29 -21.93 19.17
C ASN A 85 10.01 -22.17 17.84
N GLU A 86 10.17 -23.42 17.43
CA GLU A 86 10.65 -23.71 16.08
C GLU A 86 9.70 -23.07 15.07
N PHE A 87 10.19 -22.14 14.23
CA PHE A 87 9.34 -21.38 13.32
C PHE A 87 8.47 -22.28 12.41
N ASN A 88 8.95 -23.49 12.10
CA ASN A 88 8.24 -24.48 11.30
C ASN A 88 7.16 -25.25 12.09
N LYS A 89 7.22 -25.24 13.42
CA LYS A 89 6.22 -25.81 14.31
C LYS A 89 5.25 -24.71 14.73
N THR A 90 4.07 -24.71 14.13
CA THR A 90 3.02 -23.74 14.47
C THR A 90 2.50 -24.02 15.88
N THR A 91 2.86 -23.17 16.85
CA THR A 91 2.37 -23.24 18.23
C THR A 91 1.07 -22.45 18.35
N LYS A 92 -0.03 -23.14 18.65
CA LYS A 92 -1.34 -22.52 18.86
C LYS A 92 -1.46 -22.08 20.33
N ILE A 93 -1.96 -20.87 20.55
CA ILE A 93 -2.29 -20.34 21.88
C ILE A 93 -3.73 -20.75 22.21
N ASP A 94 -3.94 -21.38 23.35
CA ASP A 94 -5.28 -21.48 23.94
C ASP A 94 -5.51 -20.26 24.82
N ILE A 95 -6.36 -19.35 24.34
CA ILE A 95 -6.65 -18.09 25.05
C ILE A 95 -7.44 -18.31 26.35
N ASN A 96 -7.98 -19.51 26.58
CA ASN A 96 -8.69 -19.85 27.81
C ASN A 96 -7.75 -20.44 28.87
N ASP A 97 -6.53 -20.86 28.50
CA ASP A 97 -5.51 -21.36 29.41
C ASP A 97 -4.52 -20.24 29.76
N VAL A 98 -4.98 -19.29 30.58
CA VAL A 98 -4.22 -18.10 30.99
C VAL A 98 -2.93 -18.47 31.71
N ASP A 99 -2.93 -19.55 32.50
CA ASP A 99 -1.75 -20.04 33.22
C ASP A 99 -0.61 -20.41 32.26
N SER A 100 -0.94 -20.87 31.05
CA SER A 100 0.04 -21.19 30.01
C SER A 100 0.79 -19.98 29.46
N PHE A 101 0.29 -18.75 29.62
CA PHE A 101 0.86 -17.56 28.95
C PHE A 101 2.30 -17.30 29.35
N ARG A 102 2.66 -17.59 30.61
CA ARG A 102 4.04 -17.46 31.11
C ARG A 102 4.99 -18.46 30.48
N SER A 103 4.47 -19.56 29.95
CA SER A 103 5.24 -20.61 29.27
C SER A 103 5.41 -20.39 27.76
N LEU A 104 4.74 -19.37 27.18
CA LEU A 104 4.79 -19.10 25.73
C LEU A 104 6.10 -18.46 25.25
N GLY A 105 6.98 -18.05 26.16
CA GLY A 105 8.28 -17.47 25.81
C GLY A 105 8.23 -16.01 25.36
N ILE A 106 7.15 -15.29 25.68
CA ILE A 106 7.02 -13.87 25.37
C ILE A 106 7.88 -13.07 26.35
N ASN A 107 8.82 -12.27 25.83
CA ASN A 107 9.58 -11.33 26.63
C ASN A 107 8.78 -10.03 26.82
N PRO A 108 8.41 -9.63 28.05
CA PRO A 108 7.59 -8.44 28.29
C PRO A 108 8.27 -7.11 27.90
N TYR A 109 9.61 -7.12 27.77
CA TYR A 109 10.41 -5.97 27.33
C TYR A 109 10.75 -6.00 25.84
N GLY A 110 10.56 -7.15 25.18
CA GLY A 110 10.76 -7.32 23.75
C GLY A 110 9.59 -6.80 22.93
N LYS A 111 9.78 -6.69 21.61
CA LYS A 111 8.68 -6.33 20.70
C LYS A 111 7.63 -7.43 20.64
N LEU A 112 6.36 -7.06 20.79
CA LEU A 112 5.24 -7.97 20.64
C LEU A 112 4.40 -7.55 19.45
N TYR A 113 4.55 -8.28 18.36
CA TYR A 113 3.82 -8.06 17.13
C TYR A 113 2.52 -8.86 17.14
N PHE A 114 1.43 -8.26 16.67
CA PHE A 114 0.22 -8.96 16.29
C PHE A 114 -0.03 -8.72 14.80
N MET A 115 -0.43 -9.75 14.07
CA MET A 115 -0.66 -9.65 12.63
C MET A 115 -1.92 -10.42 12.24
N THR A 116 -2.71 -9.86 11.33
CA THR A 116 -3.94 -10.51 10.87
C THR A 116 -4.29 -10.15 9.42
N HIS A 117 -5.02 -11.06 8.79
CA HIS A 117 -5.43 -11.00 7.40
C HIS A 117 -6.80 -10.31 7.20
N GLY A 118 -7.19 -10.18 5.93
CA GLY A 118 -8.42 -9.57 5.47
C GLY A 118 -9.58 -10.52 5.17
N PHE A 119 -10.52 -10.01 4.37
CA PHE A 119 -11.65 -10.76 3.80
C PHE A 119 -11.17 -11.87 2.87
N LEU A 120 -11.81 -13.05 2.91
CA LEU A 120 -11.46 -14.22 2.08
C LEU A 120 -10.04 -14.76 2.27
N GLU A 121 -9.34 -14.29 3.30
CA GLU A 121 -8.01 -14.78 3.65
C GLU A 121 -8.07 -15.70 4.87
N GLY A 122 -6.97 -16.42 5.11
CA GLY A 122 -6.76 -17.22 6.31
C GLY A 122 -5.29 -17.22 6.68
N PHE A 123 -4.78 -18.33 7.21
CA PHE A 123 -3.36 -18.50 7.50
C PHE A 123 -2.47 -18.66 6.25
N ASN A 124 -2.42 -17.61 5.43
CA ASN A 124 -1.72 -17.55 4.16
C ASN A 124 -0.18 -17.51 4.32
N PRO A 125 0.59 -17.97 3.32
CA PRO A 125 2.06 -17.97 3.36
C PRO A 125 2.70 -16.60 3.63
N TRP A 126 2.06 -15.50 3.19
CA TRP A 126 2.58 -14.15 3.38
C TRP A 126 2.69 -13.76 4.86
N LEU A 127 1.75 -14.23 5.71
CA LEU A 127 1.79 -14.00 7.16
C LEU A 127 3.04 -14.65 7.77
N LYS A 128 3.36 -15.88 7.36
CA LYS A 128 4.58 -16.56 7.82
C LYS A 128 5.84 -15.86 7.31
N GLU A 129 5.85 -15.44 6.05
CA GLU A 129 7.01 -14.74 5.49
C GLU A 129 7.28 -13.42 6.22
N MET A 130 6.24 -12.62 6.45
CA MET A 130 6.36 -11.36 7.17
C MET A 130 6.73 -11.57 8.64
N ALA A 131 6.11 -12.55 9.32
CA ALA A 131 6.45 -12.92 10.69
C ALA A 131 7.93 -13.27 10.82
N LYS A 132 8.44 -14.13 9.94
CA LYS A 132 9.86 -14.47 9.90
C LYS A 132 10.73 -13.24 9.69
N THR A 133 10.36 -12.41 8.70
CA THR A 133 11.13 -11.23 8.33
C THR A 133 11.21 -10.21 9.48
N LEU A 134 10.12 -9.99 10.22
CA LEU A 134 10.09 -9.12 11.40
C LEU A 134 10.91 -9.70 12.56
N LEU A 135 10.79 -10.99 12.84
CA LEU A 135 11.54 -11.63 13.91
C LEU A 135 13.05 -11.65 13.62
N ASP A 136 13.45 -11.92 12.37
CA ASP A 136 14.86 -11.92 11.95
C ASP A 136 15.47 -10.50 12.00
N TYR A 137 14.63 -9.46 11.84
CA TYR A 137 15.05 -8.06 11.94
C TYR A 137 15.39 -7.65 13.38
N GLU A 138 14.73 -8.26 14.38
CA GLU A 138 14.95 -7.99 15.81
C GLU A 138 16.16 -8.78 16.31
N MET A 139 17.35 -8.18 16.18
CA MET A 139 18.65 -8.84 16.41
C MET A 139 18.83 -9.45 17.81
N ASP A 140 18.16 -8.92 18.82
CA ASP A 140 18.25 -9.42 20.20
C ASP A 140 17.42 -10.70 20.44
N LYS A 141 16.64 -11.13 19.44
CA LYS A 141 15.77 -12.31 19.46
C LYS A 141 14.77 -12.31 20.62
N THR A 142 14.42 -11.13 21.15
CA THR A 142 13.42 -10.98 22.22
C THR A 142 12.00 -10.82 21.68
N ALA A 143 11.86 -10.55 20.39
CA ALA A 143 10.57 -10.32 19.77
C ALA A 143 9.71 -11.58 19.69
N SER A 144 8.40 -11.38 19.80
CA SER A 144 7.38 -12.40 19.57
C SER A 144 6.35 -11.88 18.58
N MET A 145 5.84 -12.77 17.73
CA MET A 145 4.80 -12.50 16.75
C MET A 145 3.61 -13.40 17.03
N ILE A 146 2.42 -12.82 17.15
CA ILE A 146 1.15 -13.53 17.28
C ILE A 146 0.35 -13.27 16.00
N VAL A 147 0.14 -14.33 15.22
CA VAL A 147 -0.70 -14.29 14.02
C VAL A 147 -2.12 -14.71 14.39
N ILE A 148 -3.10 -13.91 13.98
CA ILE A 148 -4.52 -14.12 14.24
C ILE A 148 -5.17 -14.57 12.93
N ASP A 149 -5.64 -15.80 12.91
CA ASP A 149 -6.45 -16.38 11.83
C ASP A 149 -7.92 -16.34 12.24
N TRP A 150 -8.73 -15.56 11.54
CA TRP A 150 -10.17 -15.44 11.77
C TRP A 150 -10.94 -15.83 10.50
N SER A 151 -10.36 -16.72 9.69
CA SER A 151 -10.90 -17.18 8.41
C SER A 151 -12.38 -17.57 8.47
N ASP A 152 -12.79 -18.34 9.49
CA ASP A 152 -14.18 -18.76 9.73
C ASP A 152 -15.16 -17.57 9.77
N GLY A 153 -14.75 -16.42 10.33
CA GLY A 153 -15.56 -15.20 10.37
C GLY A 153 -15.24 -14.17 9.28
N SER A 154 -14.23 -14.38 8.46
CA SER A 154 -13.80 -13.47 7.38
C SER A 154 -14.35 -13.85 6.00
N ASN A 155 -15.02 -14.99 5.91
CA ASN A 155 -15.64 -15.48 4.69
C ASN A 155 -16.93 -14.68 4.33
N PRO A 156 -17.43 -14.79 3.08
CA PRO A 156 -18.67 -14.17 2.67
C PRO A 156 -19.86 -14.55 3.57
N PRO A 157 -20.84 -13.64 3.75
CA PRO A 157 -20.97 -12.36 3.06
C PRO A 157 -20.12 -11.24 3.67
N TYR A 158 -19.64 -10.30 2.82
CA TYR A 158 -18.74 -9.21 3.24
C TYR A 158 -19.28 -8.37 4.40
N VAL A 159 -20.59 -8.09 4.41
CA VAL A 159 -21.23 -7.31 5.49
C VAL A 159 -21.10 -8.02 6.84
N GLN A 160 -21.19 -9.36 6.86
CA GLN A 160 -20.99 -10.15 8.07
C GLN A 160 -19.52 -10.15 8.49
N ALA A 161 -18.59 -10.35 7.55
CA ALA A 161 -17.15 -10.29 7.84
C ALA A 161 -16.74 -8.92 8.43
N ALA A 162 -17.24 -7.82 7.83
CA ALA A 162 -17.03 -6.47 8.35
C ALA A 162 -17.64 -6.28 9.76
N ALA A 163 -18.80 -6.87 10.06
CA ALA A 163 -19.35 -6.84 11.42
C ALA A 163 -18.50 -7.67 12.41
N ASN A 164 -18.01 -8.83 12.00
CA ASN A 164 -17.21 -9.74 12.82
C ASN A 164 -15.89 -9.12 13.29
N THR A 165 -15.28 -8.24 12.50
CA THR A 165 -14.06 -7.50 12.90
C THR A 165 -14.20 -6.80 14.26
N ARG A 166 -15.42 -6.36 14.62
CA ARG A 166 -15.70 -5.73 15.93
C ARG A 166 -15.52 -6.71 17.09
N VAL A 167 -16.03 -7.93 16.95
CA VAL A 167 -15.94 -8.96 17.99
C VAL A 167 -14.51 -9.47 18.09
N VAL A 168 -13.83 -9.72 16.96
CA VAL A 168 -12.42 -10.14 16.99
C VAL A 168 -11.54 -9.04 17.59
N GLY A 169 -11.79 -7.77 17.26
CA GLY A 169 -11.10 -6.64 17.90
C GLY A 169 -11.29 -6.60 19.42
N ALA A 170 -12.50 -6.89 19.92
CA ALA A 170 -12.74 -6.97 21.36
C ALA A 170 -11.97 -8.14 22.00
N ILE A 171 -12.00 -9.32 21.39
CA ILE A 171 -11.27 -10.52 21.84
C ILE A 171 -9.78 -10.24 21.93
N VAL A 172 -9.19 -9.67 20.86
CA VAL A 172 -7.75 -9.39 20.79
C VAL A 172 -7.36 -8.29 21.77
N GLY A 173 -8.20 -7.25 21.96
CA GLY A 173 -7.96 -6.22 22.97
C GLY A 173 -7.90 -6.78 24.39
N HIS A 174 -8.83 -7.67 24.74
CA HIS A 174 -8.82 -8.37 26.03
C HIS A 174 -7.62 -9.30 26.15
N LEU A 175 -7.26 -10.03 25.09
CA LEU A 175 -6.08 -10.89 25.08
C LEU A 175 -4.78 -10.12 25.32
N ILE A 176 -4.60 -8.96 24.68
CA ILE A 176 -3.44 -8.08 24.91
C ILE A 176 -3.41 -7.59 26.36
N GLN A 177 -4.56 -7.25 26.95
CA GLN A 177 -4.65 -6.88 28.35
C GLN A 177 -4.25 -8.05 29.27
N THR A 178 -4.75 -9.26 29.02
CA THR A 178 -4.38 -10.46 29.80
C THR A 178 -2.88 -10.74 29.71
N PHE A 179 -2.27 -10.64 28.52
CA PHE A 179 -0.81 -10.74 28.38
C PHE A 179 -0.09 -9.68 29.20
N ALA A 180 -0.60 -8.45 29.20
CA ALA A 180 0.03 -7.37 29.93
C ALA A 180 -0.01 -7.58 31.44
N GLU A 181 -1.09 -8.16 31.96
CA GLU A 181 -1.22 -8.52 33.38
C GLU A 181 -0.31 -9.70 33.74
N GLU A 182 -0.40 -10.80 33.00
CA GLU A 182 0.33 -12.03 33.30
C GLU A 182 1.85 -11.92 33.14
N LEU A 183 2.29 -11.08 32.20
CA LEU A 183 3.71 -10.87 31.92
C LEU A 183 4.28 -9.61 32.62
N GLY A 184 3.44 -8.86 33.36
CA GLY A 184 3.86 -7.67 34.10
C GLY A 184 4.23 -6.48 33.20
N MET A 185 3.60 -6.32 32.04
CA MET A 185 3.84 -5.20 31.12
C MET A 185 3.18 -3.92 31.66
N ARG A 186 4.01 -2.93 32.03
CA ARG A 186 3.57 -1.63 32.58
C ARG A 186 2.83 -0.76 31.57
N ASN A 187 3.21 -0.84 30.30
CA ASN A 187 2.56 -0.17 29.18
C ASN A 187 2.61 -1.08 27.95
N LEU A 188 2.03 -0.62 26.83
CA LEU A 188 1.93 -1.36 25.59
C LEU A 188 2.77 -0.73 24.45
N ASP A 189 3.82 0.00 24.79
CA ASP A 189 4.62 0.77 23.82
C ASP A 189 5.43 -0.14 22.87
N GLN A 190 5.72 -1.35 23.34
CA GLN A 190 6.36 -2.43 22.61
C GLN A 190 5.39 -3.24 21.73
N VAL A 191 4.07 -3.01 21.84
CA VAL A 191 3.05 -3.69 21.05
C VAL A 191 2.87 -3.01 19.69
N HIS A 192 2.96 -3.79 18.61
CA HIS A 192 2.75 -3.34 17.24
C HIS A 192 1.73 -4.25 16.53
N LEU A 193 0.60 -3.69 16.12
CA LEU A 193 -0.45 -4.41 15.39
C LEU A 193 -0.31 -4.14 13.87
N ILE A 194 -0.35 -5.18 13.03
CA ILE A 194 -0.15 -5.09 11.57
C ILE A 194 -1.31 -5.78 10.85
N GLY A 195 -2.28 -5.01 10.38
CA GLY A 195 -3.51 -5.54 9.79
C GLY A 195 -3.58 -5.27 8.30
N HIS A 196 -4.02 -6.25 7.51
CA HIS A 196 -4.29 -6.07 6.08
C HIS A 196 -5.79 -6.04 5.79
N SER A 197 -6.24 -5.16 4.88
CA SER A 197 -7.63 -5.07 4.45
C SER A 197 -8.60 -4.89 5.65
N LEU A 198 -9.61 -5.77 5.83
CA LEU A 198 -10.48 -5.81 7.02
C LEU A 198 -9.70 -5.95 8.34
N GLY A 199 -8.54 -6.61 8.32
CA GLY A 199 -7.64 -6.73 9.47
C GLY A 199 -7.10 -5.39 9.97
N SER A 200 -7.00 -4.37 9.10
CA SER A 200 -6.66 -3.00 9.52
C SER A 200 -7.71 -2.44 10.49
N HIS A 201 -9.00 -2.63 10.16
CA HIS A 201 -10.11 -2.15 10.99
C HIS A 201 -10.30 -3.00 12.25
N LEU A 202 -10.05 -4.31 12.16
CA LEU A 202 -9.97 -5.18 13.33
C LEU A 202 -8.97 -4.60 14.35
N PHE A 203 -7.78 -4.17 13.93
CA PHE A 203 -6.82 -3.54 14.85
C PHE A 203 -7.17 -2.11 15.26
N GLY A 204 -7.93 -1.37 14.46
CA GLY A 204 -8.58 -0.14 14.92
C GLY A 204 -9.50 -0.42 16.12
N TYR A 205 -10.35 -1.45 16.00
CA TYR A 205 -11.21 -1.88 17.12
C TYR A 205 -10.40 -2.36 18.32
N VAL A 206 -9.28 -3.06 18.14
CA VAL A 206 -8.38 -3.41 19.27
C VAL A 206 -7.93 -2.15 20.02
N GLY A 207 -7.49 -1.12 19.29
CA GLY A 207 -7.11 0.16 19.88
C GLY A 207 -8.27 0.86 20.60
N PHE A 208 -9.47 0.80 20.03
CA PHE A 208 -10.70 1.31 20.66
C PHE A 208 -11.02 0.59 21.98
N TYR A 209 -11.05 -0.74 21.99
CA TYR A 209 -11.41 -1.51 23.20
C TYR A 209 -10.35 -1.40 24.29
N LEU A 210 -9.06 -1.36 23.95
CA LEU A 210 -7.99 -1.14 24.94
C LEU A 210 -8.13 0.20 25.66
N GLN A 211 -8.50 1.26 24.92
CA GLN A 211 -8.71 2.58 25.50
C GLN A 211 -10.00 2.63 26.32
N ARG A 212 -11.10 2.09 25.78
CA ARG A 212 -12.41 2.12 26.43
C ARG A 212 -12.46 1.29 27.71
N ASP A 213 -11.96 0.06 27.68
CA ASP A 213 -12.16 -0.93 28.74
C ASP A 213 -11.01 -0.93 29.76
N PHE A 214 -9.79 -0.58 29.33
CA PHE A 214 -8.59 -0.71 30.16
C PHE A 214 -7.77 0.58 30.30
N ASN A 215 -8.20 1.67 29.65
CA ASN A 215 -7.45 2.93 29.59
C ASN A 215 -5.98 2.73 29.17
N ARG A 216 -5.75 1.82 28.20
CA ARG A 216 -4.43 1.51 27.64
C ARG A 216 -4.40 1.82 26.15
N LYS A 217 -3.20 2.09 25.63
CA LYS A 217 -2.97 2.41 24.22
C LYS A 217 -1.71 1.72 23.72
N VAL A 218 -1.82 1.01 22.60
CA VAL A 218 -0.69 0.31 21.97
C VAL A 218 0.29 1.28 21.34
N GLY A 219 1.54 0.84 21.21
CA GLY A 219 2.62 1.64 20.65
C GLY A 219 2.44 1.99 19.18
N ARG A 220 2.01 1.01 18.35
CA ARG A 220 1.86 1.22 16.91
C ARG A 220 0.76 0.35 16.29
N ILE A 221 0.04 0.91 15.32
CA ILE A 221 -0.77 0.15 14.36
C ILE A 221 -0.28 0.47 12.95
N THR A 222 -0.04 -0.56 12.13
CA THR A 222 0.19 -0.40 10.69
C THR A 222 -1.00 -0.97 9.93
N GLY A 223 -1.66 -0.11 9.15
CA GLY A 223 -2.75 -0.49 8.25
C GLY A 223 -2.22 -0.77 6.85
N LEU A 224 -2.41 -1.99 6.36
CA LEU A 224 -1.99 -2.41 5.02
C LEU A 224 -3.21 -2.42 4.12
N ASP A 225 -3.32 -1.38 3.32
CA ASP A 225 -4.43 -1.08 2.42
C ASP A 225 -5.81 -1.30 3.06
N PRO A 226 -6.18 -0.50 4.09
CA PRO A 226 -7.42 -0.68 4.84
C PRO A 226 -8.65 -0.66 3.93
N ALA A 227 -9.59 -1.59 4.14
CA ALA A 227 -10.71 -1.80 3.23
C ALA A 227 -11.67 -0.58 3.17
N SER A 228 -12.07 -0.17 1.97
CA SER A 228 -12.97 0.97 1.78
C SER A 228 -14.46 0.67 2.05
N PRO A 229 -15.05 -0.43 1.52
CA PRO A 229 -16.49 -0.66 1.64
C PRO A 229 -16.93 -0.79 3.10
N LEU A 230 -18.02 -0.11 3.48
CA LEU A 230 -18.57 -0.04 4.85
C LEU A 230 -17.70 0.69 5.89
N PHE A 231 -16.52 1.20 5.54
CA PHE A 231 -15.63 1.95 6.44
C PHE A 231 -15.35 3.37 5.98
N THR A 232 -15.29 3.63 4.66
CA THR A 232 -15.08 4.98 4.15
C THR A 232 -16.24 5.91 4.52
N GLY A 233 -15.94 7.08 5.08
CA GLY A 233 -16.94 8.07 5.48
C GLY A 233 -17.76 7.69 6.73
N THR A 234 -17.33 6.68 7.49
CA THR A 234 -17.88 6.39 8.82
C THR A 234 -17.19 7.21 9.90
N TYR A 235 -17.77 7.20 11.11
CA TYR A 235 -17.15 7.72 12.31
C TYR A 235 -15.82 7.02 12.60
N HIS A 236 -14.89 7.72 13.23
CA HIS A 236 -13.54 7.20 13.48
C HIS A 236 -13.56 5.91 14.33
N GLU A 237 -14.50 5.78 15.28
CA GLU A 237 -14.69 4.59 16.12
C GLU A 237 -15.16 3.34 15.33
N VAL A 238 -15.59 3.52 14.08
CA VAL A 238 -16.11 2.45 13.22
C VAL A 238 -15.03 1.91 12.28
N ARG A 239 -13.85 2.52 12.23
CA ARG A 239 -12.76 2.15 11.31
C ARG A 239 -11.42 2.26 12.04
N LEU A 240 -10.33 2.03 11.31
CA LEU A 240 -9.01 2.38 11.79
C LEU A 240 -8.88 3.91 11.73
N ASP A 241 -8.31 4.49 12.79
CA ASP A 241 -8.01 5.90 12.90
C ASP A 241 -6.71 6.14 13.70
N ARG A 242 -6.08 7.29 13.48
CA ARG A 242 -4.89 7.73 14.21
C ARG A 242 -5.09 7.74 15.73
N THR A 243 -6.32 7.88 16.22
CA THR A 243 -6.62 7.79 17.65
C THR A 243 -6.39 6.41 18.28
N ASP A 244 -6.29 5.34 17.49
CA ASP A 244 -6.33 3.95 17.98
C ASP A 244 -4.99 3.48 18.59
N ALA A 245 -3.89 4.17 18.30
CA ALA A 245 -2.56 3.86 18.84
C ALA A 245 -1.71 5.12 19.05
N LYS A 246 -0.60 4.99 19.77
CA LYS A 246 0.37 6.10 19.94
C LYS A 246 1.01 6.54 18.62
N PHE A 247 1.00 5.66 17.62
CA PHE A 247 1.40 5.96 16.26
C PHE A 247 0.65 5.02 15.31
N VAL A 248 0.18 5.55 14.20
CA VAL A 248 -0.57 4.81 13.18
C VAL A 248 0.03 5.18 11.84
N ASP A 249 0.47 4.19 11.08
CA ASP A 249 0.97 4.36 9.73
C ASP A 249 0.23 3.48 8.75
N VAL A 250 -0.06 4.00 7.57
CA VAL A 250 -0.96 3.35 6.62
C VAL A 250 -0.31 3.31 5.25
N ILE A 251 -0.40 2.17 4.57
CA ILE A 251 0.11 1.98 3.21
C ILE A 251 -1.09 1.78 2.30
N HIS A 252 -1.36 2.74 1.42
CA HIS A 252 -2.44 2.70 0.45
C HIS A 252 -1.91 2.18 -0.88
N THR A 253 -2.48 1.09 -1.38
CA THR A 253 -2.06 0.48 -2.66
C THR A 253 -3.20 0.23 -3.60
N ASP A 254 -4.46 0.23 -3.15
CA ASP A 254 -5.62 0.06 -4.02
C ASP A 254 -6.72 1.07 -3.70
N ALA A 255 -6.32 2.33 -3.55
CA ALA A 255 -7.22 3.45 -3.25
C ALA A 255 -8.07 3.88 -4.46
N ASN A 256 -8.23 3.03 -5.48
CA ASN A 256 -9.14 3.28 -6.59
C ASN A 256 -10.58 3.42 -6.07
N PRO A 257 -11.45 4.24 -6.71
CA PRO A 257 -12.87 4.21 -6.40
C PRO A 257 -13.40 2.79 -6.48
N TYR A 258 -14.26 2.40 -5.53
CA TYR A 258 -14.84 1.04 -5.50
C TYR A 258 -15.57 0.69 -6.80
N THR A 259 -16.19 1.68 -7.46
CA THR A 259 -16.83 1.54 -8.77
C THR A 259 -15.86 1.17 -9.90
N SER A 260 -14.56 1.35 -9.70
CA SER A 260 -13.49 1.00 -10.63
C SER A 260 -12.75 -0.27 -10.20
N GLY A 261 -13.21 -0.96 -9.15
CA GLY A 261 -12.62 -2.20 -8.64
C GLY A 261 -11.67 -2.03 -7.46
N GLY A 262 -11.46 -0.82 -6.95
CA GLY A 262 -10.57 -0.57 -5.81
C GLY A 262 -11.14 -1.07 -4.49
N LEU A 263 -10.31 -1.75 -3.70
CA LEU A 263 -10.66 -2.36 -2.42
C LEU A 263 -10.19 -1.53 -1.22
N GLY A 264 -9.10 -0.78 -1.38
CA GLY A 264 -8.48 0.06 -0.36
C GLY A 264 -9.15 1.43 -0.23
N MET A 265 -9.02 2.06 0.94
CA MET A 265 -9.57 3.39 1.19
C MET A 265 -8.62 4.51 0.77
N ILE A 266 -9.17 5.61 0.26
CA ILE A 266 -8.43 6.84 -0.09
C ILE A 266 -8.10 7.72 1.14
N PRO A 267 -9.01 7.91 2.11
CA PRO A 267 -8.79 8.87 3.19
C PRO A 267 -7.53 8.59 4.01
N ARG A 268 -6.88 9.68 4.44
CA ARG A 268 -5.71 9.70 5.31
C ARG A 268 -6.14 9.38 6.74
N ILE A 269 -6.01 8.13 7.17
CA ILE A 269 -6.50 7.66 8.47
C ILE A 269 -5.37 7.40 9.46
N GLY A 270 -4.11 7.53 9.05
CA GLY A 270 -2.94 7.44 9.91
C GLY A 270 -2.50 8.77 10.52
N HIS A 271 -1.40 8.69 11.28
CA HIS A 271 -0.50 9.83 11.52
C HIS A 271 0.39 10.04 10.29
N VAL A 272 0.79 8.94 9.63
CA VAL A 272 1.50 8.96 8.35
C VAL A 272 0.80 8.02 7.36
N ASP A 273 0.46 8.54 6.19
CA ASP A 273 -0.19 7.80 5.11
C ASP A 273 0.74 7.77 3.89
N PHE A 274 1.16 6.56 3.50
CA PHE A 274 2.05 6.29 2.38
C PHE A 274 1.25 5.88 1.14
N TYR A 275 1.54 6.52 0.01
CA TYR A 275 0.89 6.25 -1.28
C TYR A 275 1.95 5.85 -2.33
N PRO A 276 2.52 4.64 -2.25
CA PRO A 276 3.41 4.10 -3.29
C PRO A 276 2.71 4.13 -4.65
N ASN A 277 3.40 4.64 -5.67
CA ASN A 277 2.90 4.82 -7.04
C ASN A 277 1.60 5.66 -7.09
N GLY A 278 1.41 6.56 -6.12
CA GLY A 278 0.18 7.36 -5.98
C GLY A 278 -0.92 6.66 -5.19
N GLY A 279 -0.77 5.36 -4.90
CA GLY A 279 -1.67 4.55 -4.07
C GLY A 279 -2.85 3.91 -4.80
N TYR A 280 -2.87 3.95 -6.13
CA TYR A 280 -3.96 3.43 -6.97
C TYR A 280 -3.52 2.21 -7.78
N ASP A 281 -2.76 2.46 -8.85
CA ASP A 281 -2.35 1.43 -9.80
C ASP A 281 -0.86 1.15 -9.67
N ASN A 282 -0.54 0.00 -9.08
CA ASN A 282 0.84 -0.38 -8.87
C ASN A 282 1.41 -1.05 -10.12
N PRO A 283 2.70 -0.80 -10.44
CA PRO A 283 3.35 -1.45 -11.56
C PRO A 283 3.21 -2.98 -11.51
N GLY A 284 2.88 -3.59 -12.65
CA GLY A 284 2.69 -5.04 -12.79
C GLY A 284 1.29 -5.58 -12.43
N CYS A 285 0.36 -4.72 -12.02
CA CYS A 285 -1.04 -5.09 -11.73
C CYS A 285 -2.03 -4.72 -12.86
N ASP A 286 -1.55 -4.19 -13.98
CA ASP A 286 -2.29 -3.81 -15.18
C ASP A 286 -2.45 -4.98 -16.19
N ARG A 287 -1.97 -6.17 -15.84
CA ARG A 287 -2.04 -7.37 -16.68
C ARG A 287 -3.50 -7.74 -17.00
N GLN A 288 -3.74 -8.11 -18.26
CA GLN A 288 -5.07 -8.47 -18.73
C GLN A 288 -5.62 -9.65 -17.93
N LEU A 289 -6.91 -9.63 -17.59
CA LEU A 289 -7.60 -10.72 -16.90
C LEU A 289 -7.34 -12.09 -17.56
N GLN A 290 -7.22 -12.11 -18.89
CA GLN A 290 -6.92 -13.32 -19.68
C GLN A 290 -5.58 -13.98 -19.27
N GLU A 291 -4.56 -13.20 -18.91
CA GLU A 291 -3.26 -13.72 -18.46
C GLU A 291 -3.39 -14.45 -17.11
N TYR A 292 -4.20 -13.94 -16.19
CA TYR A 292 -4.47 -14.62 -14.91
C TYR A 292 -5.33 -15.86 -15.09
N LEU A 293 -6.35 -15.81 -15.95
CA LEU A 293 -7.21 -16.96 -16.26
C LEU A 293 -6.48 -18.07 -17.03
N SER A 294 -5.39 -17.74 -17.73
CA SER A 294 -4.55 -18.71 -18.45
C SER A 294 -3.70 -19.59 -17.53
N LYS A 295 -3.60 -19.28 -16.22
CA LYS A 295 -2.88 -20.09 -15.22
C LYS A 295 -3.63 -21.41 -14.97
N LYS A 296 -3.30 -22.43 -15.76
CA LYS A 296 -4.01 -23.74 -15.89
C LYS A 296 -4.07 -24.64 -14.64
N HIS A 297 -3.64 -24.19 -13.47
CA HIS A 297 -3.48 -25.05 -12.28
C HIS A 297 -4.17 -24.53 -11.01
N ARG A 298 -5.06 -23.54 -11.11
CA ARG A 298 -5.85 -23.07 -9.96
C ARG A 298 -7.33 -22.90 -10.29
N PRO A 299 -8.23 -23.01 -9.30
CA PRO A 299 -9.63 -22.63 -9.43
C PRO A 299 -9.77 -21.24 -10.06
N LEU A 300 -10.78 -21.07 -10.92
CA LEU A 300 -11.04 -19.79 -11.62
C LEU A 300 -11.29 -18.64 -10.64
N ILE A 301 -11.92 -18.92 -9.49
CA ILE A 301 -12.21 -17.91 -8.46
C ILE A 301 -10.94 -17.40 -7.78
N ASP A 302 -9.96 -18.28 -7.53
CA ASP A 302 -8.67 -17.92 -6.95
C ASP A 302 -7.85 -17.05 -7.92
N ASN A 303 -7.86 -17.40 -9.21
CA ASN A 303 -7.20 -16.60 -10.25
C ASN A 303 -7.83 -15.22 -10.40
N PHE A 304 -9.16 -15.13 -10.25
CA PHE A 304 -9.91 -13.87 -10.33
C PHE A 304 -9.70 -12.99 -9.09
N GLN A 305 -9.65 -13.59 -7.90
CA GLN A 305 -9.29 -12.90 -6.65
C GLN A 305 -7.83 -12.43 -6.67
N GLU A 306 -6.91 -13.22 -7.23
CA GLU A 306 -5.50 -12.81 -7.40
C GLU A 306 -5.37 -11.62 -8.37
N TRP A 307 -6.19 -11.60 -9.43
CA TRP A 307 -6.22 -10.48 -10.37
C TRP A 307 -6.79 -9.22 -9.73
N LEU A 308 -8.00 -9.29 -9.15
CA LEU A 308 -8.65 -8.17 -8.46
C LEU A 308 -7.84 -7.66 -7.28
N GLY A 309 -7.21 -8.57 -6.54
CA GLY A 309 -6.44 -8.24 -5.36
C GLY A 309 -5.01 -7.80 -5.64
N CYS A 310 -4.54 -7.73 -6.89
CA CYS A 310 -3.12 -7.49 -7.19
C CYS A 310 -2.62 -6.19 -6.54
N ASN A 311 -3.32 -5.08 -6.74
CA ASN A 311 -3.03 -3.80 -6.09
C ASN A 311 -3.18 -3.92 -4.57
N HIS A 312 -4.26 -4.56 -4.11
CA HIS A 312 -4.59 -4.70 -2.70
C HIS A 312 -3.52 -5.44 -1.88
N VAL A 313 -2.89 -6.47 -2.46
CA VAL A 313 -1.82 -7.26 -1.82
C VAL A 313 -0.44 -6.60 -1.89
N ARG A 314 -0.27 -5.52 -2.66
CA ARG A 314 1.03 -4.83 -2.74
C ARG A 314 1.44 -4.23 -1.40
N SER A 315 0.51 -3.76 -0.59
CA SER A 315 0.77 -3.15 0.72
C SER A 315 1.62 -4.06 1.63
N HIS A 316 1.20 -5.32 1.82
CA HIS A 316 1.94 -6.26 2.66
C HIS A 316 3.24 -6.74 2.00
N LYS A 317 3.31 -6.80 0.65
CA LYS A 317 4.55 -7.13 -0.08
C LYS A 317 5.60 -6.02 0.08
N TYR A 318 5.20 -4.76 -0.09
CA TYR A 318 6.09 -3.61 0.09
C TYR A 318 6.57 -3.49 1.53
N LEU A 319 5.68 -3.66 2.53
CA LEU A 319 6.11 -3.65 3.92
C LEU A 319 7.13 -4.78 4.19
N THR A 320 6.83 -6.01 3.77
CA THR A 320 7.72 -7.17 3.96
C THR A 320 9.11 -6.92 3.37
N GLU A 321 9.19 -6.39 2.15
CA GLU A 321 10.46 -6.10 1.50
C GLU A 321 11.19 -4.92 2.15
N SER A 322 10.46 -3.88 2.58
CA SER A 322 11.05 -2.70 3.23
C SER A 322 11.80 -3.02 4.53
N ILE A 323 11.40 -4.07 5.24
CA ILE A 323 12.08 -4.54 6.44
C ILE A 323 13.49 -5.08 6.09
N LYS A 324 13.62 -5.74 4.94
CA LYS A 324 14.89 -6.27 4.42
C LYS A 324 15.73 -5.20 3.71
N ASN A 325 15.08 -4.25 3.02
CA ASN A 325 15.73 -3.21 2.23
C ASN A 325 15.30 -1.80 2.64
N ARG A 326 15.99 -1.26 3.66
CA ARG A 326 15.63 0.04 4.27
C ARG A 326 15.77 1.24 3.33
N ASN A 327 16.65 1.18 2.34
CA ASN A 327 16.94 2.33 1.48
C ASN A 327 16.04 2.37 0.24
N GLY A 328 15.51 1.23 -0.19
CA GLY A 328 14.74 1.10 -1.43
C GLY A 328 13.27 1.54 -1.36
N PHE A 329 12.80 2.00 -0.20
CA PHE A 329 11.42 2.47 0.01
C PHE A 329 11.41 3.87 0.65
N LYS A 330 12.40 4.70 0.33
CA LYS A 330 12.46 6.08 0.82
C LYS A 330 11.26 6.86 0.25
N ALA A 331 10.36 7.29 1.12
CA ALA A 331 9.22 8.11 0.75
C ALA A 331 9.53 9.60 0.88
N VAL A 332 8.85 10.42 0.09
CA VAL A 332 8.99 11.88 0.07
C VAL A 332 7.67 12.50 0.50
N THR A 333 7.72 13.38 1.50
CA THR A 333 6.52 14.11 1.94
C THR A 333 6.19 15.22 0.97
N CYS A 334 4.95 15.27 0.50
CA CYS A 334 4.51 16.25 -0.49
C CYS A 334 3.00 16.48 -0.39
N ASP A 335 2.51 17.62 -0.88
CA ASP A 335 1.09 17.98 -0.81
C ASP A 335 0.20 17.11 -1.71
N SER A 336 0.75 16.68 -2.85
CA SER A 336 0.09 15.81 -3.81
C SER A 336 1.07 14.88 -4.52
N TYR A 337 0.56 13.78 -5.08
CA TYR A 337 1.36 12.87 -5.90
C TYR A 337 1.91 13.57 -7.16
N GLU A 338 1.14 14.49 -7.74
CA GLU A 338 1.58 15.27 -8.90
C GLU A 338 2.76 16.18 -8.56
N ASP A 339 2.70 16.88 -7.43
CA ASP A 339 3.82 17.72 -6.97
C ASP A 339 5.08 16.89 -6.70
N TYR A 340 4.91 15.68 -6.17
CA TYR A 340 5.98 14.70 -6.02
C TYR A 340 6.55 14.29 -7.39
N ARG A 341 5.70 13.91 -8.36
CA ARG A 341 6.13 13.51 -9.72
C ARG A 341 6.82 14.65 -10.47
N LEU A 342 6.46 15.90 -10.21
CA LEU A 342 7.11 17.10 -10.74
C LEU A 342 8.42 17.47 -10.02
N GLY A 343 8.80 16.76 -8.95
CA GLY A 343 10.04 17.01 -8.21
C GLY A 343 10.03 18.30 -7.39
N LYS A 344 8.84 18.79 -6.99
CA LYS A 344 8.69 19.93 -6.08
C LYS A 344 9.11 19.59 -4.65
N CYS A 345 9.04 18.30 -4.30
CA CYS A 345 9.45 17.75 -3.01
C CYS A 345 10.56 16.70 -3.22
N VAL A 346 11.57 16.65 -2.34
CA VAL A 346 12.71 15.72 -2.43
C VAL A 346 13.17 15.15 -1.08
N SER A 347 12.46 15.43 0.00
CA SER A 347 12.83 14.97 1.35
C SER A 347 11.67 14.34 2.09
N TYR A 348 11.99 13.41 2.98
CA TYR A 348 11.05 12.91 3.99
C TYR A 348 11.08 13.82 5.21
N GLU A 349 9.92 14.27 5.66
CA GLU A 349 9.77 14.92 6.96
C GLU A 349 9.34 13.92 8.03
N ASP A 350 10.01 13.91 9.18
CA ASP A 350 9.62 13.03 10.29
C ASP A 350 8.41 13.60 11.04
N TYR A 351 7.33 12.81 11.15
CA TYR A 351 6.09 13.19 11.82
C TYR A 351 6.31 13.78 13.23
N ARG A 352 7.02 13.04 14.08
CA ARG A 352 7.21 13.43 15.49
C ARG A 352 8.05 14.69 15.60
N LYS A 353 9.02 14.87 14.70
CA LYS A 353 9.82 16.09 14.58
C LYS A 353 8.97 17.29 14.16
N LEU A 354 8.06 17.12 13.20
CA LEU A 354 7.14 18.19 12.76
C LEU A 354 6.18 18.61 13.89
N VAL A 355 5.60 17.64 14.62
CA VAL A 355 4.74 17.91 15.78
C VAL A 355 5.50 18.67 16.87
N ARG A 356 6.71 18.22 17.23
CA ARG A 356 7.54 18.89 18.26
C ARG A 356 7.93 20.32 17.88
N LYS A 357 8.12 20.59 16.59
CA LYS A 357 8.40 21.94 16.07
C LYS A 357 7.15 22.82 15.98
N GLY A 358 5.95 22.26 16.15
CA GLY A 358 4.69 22.97 15.94
C GLY A 358 4.38 23.26 14.47
N THR A 359 5.05 22.57 13.53
CA THR A 359 4.79 22.72 12.08
C THR A 359 3.47 22.08 11.67
N ILE A 360 3.12 20.97 12.31
CA ILE A 360 1.81 20.30 12.21
C ILE A 360 1.26 20.09 13.61
N LYS A 361 -0.07 20.01 13.76
CA LYS A 361 -0.68 19.66 15.04
C LYS A 361 -0.58 18.14 15.25
N ASP A 362 -0.52 17.74 16.52
CA ASP A 362 -0.67 16.33 16.85
C ASP A 362 -2.06 15.85 16.39
N GLY A 363 -2.07 14.79 15.58
CA GLY A 363 -3.25 14.31 14.88
C GLY A 363 -3.48 14.88 13.47
N ASP A 364 -2.72 15.86 12.97
CA ASP A 364 -2.77 16.21 11.54
C ASP A 364 -2.07 15.10 10.72
N PRO A 365 -2.65 14.56 9.64
CA PRO A 365 -2.02 13.48 8.89
C PRO A 365 -0.88 13.99 8.00
N LEU A 366 0.24 13.29 8.01
CA LEU A 366 1.36 13.52 7.10
C LEU A 366 1.29 12.53 5.92
N VAL A 367 1.46 13.04 4.71
CA VAL A 367 1.41 12.21 3.49
C VAL A 367 2.78 12.06 2.88
N ALA A 368 3.11 10.85 2.44
CA ALA A 368 4.35 10.57 1.74
C ALA A 368 4.14 9.69 0.49
N TYR A 369 4.92 9.95 -0.54
CA TYR A 369 4.87 9.28 -1.84
C TYR A 369 6.20 8.63 -2.16
N LEU A 370 6.16 7.55 -2.93
CA LEU A 370 7.32 6.85 -3.45
C LEU A 370 6.93 6.11 -4.74
N LEU A 371 7.90 5.65 -5.49
CA LEU A 371 7.72 4.78 -6.66
C LEU A 371 8.34 3.42 -6.36
N THR A 372 7.76 2.36 -6.91
CA THR A 372 8.25 0.99 -6.74
C THR A 372 8.34 0.28 -8.08
N GLY A 373 9.09 -0.82 -8.13
CA GLY A 373 9.13 -1.73 -9.27
C GLY A 373 7.86 -2.55 -9.47
N ALA A 374 7.73 -3.14 -10.66
CA ALA A 374 6.64 -4.06 -10.99
C ALA A 374 6.83 -5.48 -10.43
N GLU A 375 8.06 -5.89 -10.17
CA GLU A 375 8.42 -7.23 -9.70
C GLU A 375 9.48 -7.15 -8.58
N PRO A 376 9.56 -8.15 -7.69
CA PRO A 376 10.58 -8.21 -6.65
C PRO A 376 12.01 -8.23 -7.24
N PRO A 377 13.00 -7.55 -6.62
CA PRO A 377 12.80 -6.59 -5.54
C PRO A 377 12.03 -5.35 -6.05
N PHE A 378 10.98 -4.97 -5.33
CA PHE A 378 10.16 -3.79 -5.62
C PHE A 378 10.89 -2.49 -5.27
N ALA A 379 11.85 -2.55 -4.35
CA ALA A 379 12.68 -1.44 -3.96
C ALA A 379 13.28 -0.69 -5.16
N ARG A 380 13.20 0.64 -5.15
CA ARG A 380 13.80 1.52 -6.16
C ARG A 380 14.50 2.70 -5.50
N GLU A 381 15.50 3.24 -6.18
CA GLU A 381 16.04 4.57 -5.90
C GLU A 381 15.35 5.60 -6.78
N HIS A 382 15.21 6.82 -6.26
CA HIS A 382 14.44 7.88 -6.87
C HIS A 382 15.36 9.01 -7.34
N PHE A 383 15.14 9.42 -8.58
CA PHE A 383 15.95 10.45 -9.24
C PHE A 383 15.04 11.59 -9.68
N LYS A 384 15.34 12.80 -9.20
CA LYS A 384 14.78 14.02 -9.79
C LYS A 384 15.61 14.36 -11.02
N ILE A 385 15.06 14.11 -12.19
CA ILE A 385 15.69 14.37 -13.48
C ILE A 385 15.14 15.67 -14.06
N THR A 386 16.03 16.57 -14.47
CA THR A 386 15.70 17.78 -15.20
C THR A 386 16.32 17.73 -16.58
N VAL A 387 15.50 17.84 -17.61
CA VAL A 387 15.91 17.86 -19.02
C VAL A 387 15.76 19.28 -19.54
N LYS A 388 16.84 19.84 -20.08
CA LYS A 388 16.85 21.13 -20.74
C LYS A 388 17.04 20.94 -22.25
N VAL A 389 16.06 21.39 -23.04
CA VAL A 389 16.16 21.40 -24.50
C VAL A 389 17.02 22.58 -24.92
N SER A 390 17.93 22.35 -25.89
CA SER A 390 18.84 23.37 -26.43
C SER A 390 18.08 24.54 -27.05
N ASN A 391 18.66 25.73 -26.97
CA ASN A 391 18.26 26.93 -27.71
C ASN A 391 19.30 27.30 -28.78
N SER A 392 20.07 26.32 -29.26
CA SER A 392 20.94 26.49 -30.43
C SER A 392 20.11 26.77 -31.67
N GLU A 393 20.69 27.50 -32.64
CA GLU A 393 20.06 27.81 -33.93
C GLU A 393 19.54 26.52 -34.61
N GLU A 394 20.32 25.44 -34.62
CA GLU A 394 19.89 24.13 -35.14
C GLU A 394 18.64 23.56 -34.45
N SER A 395 18.50 23.79 -33.14
CA SER A 395 17.35 23.32 -32.37
C SER A 395 16.12 24.18 -32.63
N GLU A 396 16.31 25.50 -32.71
CA GLU A 396 15.24 26.46 -33.04
C GLU A 396 14.72 26.23 -34.47
N ASP A 397 15.62 26.01 -35.42
CA ASP A 397 15.30 25.71 -36.82
C ASP A 397 14.55 24.37 -36.98
N HIS A 398 14.92 23.35 -36.19
CA HIS A 398 14.21 22.06 -36.22
C HIS A 398 12.81 22.14 -35.56
N GLY A 399 12.70 22.93 -34.50
CA GLY A 399 11.48 23.10 -33.72
C GLY A 399 11.25 22.01 -32.67
N GLY A 400 10.07 22.05 -32.04
CA GLY A 400 9.70 21.12 -30.98
C GLY A 400 9.20 19.77 -31.48
N GLU A 401 9.36 18.73 -30.65
CA GLU A 401 9.02 17.34 -30.99
C GLU A 401 8.27 16.63 -29.87
N VAL A 402 7.46 15.62 -30.23
CA VAL A 402 6.70 14.80 -29.27
C VAL A 402 7.30 13.40 -29.18
N GLY A 403 7.66 12.99 -27.97
CA GLY A 403 8.13 11.62 -27.77
C GLY A 403 8.34 11.24 -26.31
N THR A 404 8.87 10.05 -26.10
CA THR A 404 9.15 9.52 -24.77
C THR A 404 10.66 9.41 -24.59
N LEU A 405 11.16 10.01 -23.51
CA LEU A 405 12.56 9.90 -23.10
C LEU A 405 12.74 8.72 -22.15
N THR A 406 13.76 7.91 -22.42
CA THR A 406 14.22 6.84 -21.53
C THR A 406 15.66 7.11 -21.14
N ILE A 407 15.95 7.07 -19.84
CA ILE A 407 17.26 7.42 -19.27
C ILE A 407 17.76 6.22 -18.48
N ASN A 408 18.98 5.78 -18.78
CA ASN A 408 19.65 4.70 -18.08
C ASN A 408 20.98 5.20 -17.51
N LEU A 409 21.11 5.26 -16.19
CA LEU A 409 22.34 5.64 -15.52
C LEU A 409 23.29 4.46 -15.46
N VAL A 410 24.57 4.70 -15.74
CA VAL A 410 25.58 3.64 -15.81
C VAL A 410 26.86 4.07 -15.09
N THR A 411 27.46 3.13 -14.36
CA THR A 411 28.75 3.27 -13.67
C THR A 411 29.93 2.83 -14.56
N LEU A 412 31.16 3.12 -14.15
CA LEU A 412 32.37 2.57 -14.81
C LEU A 412 32.40 1.03 -14.78
N GLU A 413 31.82 0.42 -13.74
CA GLU A 413 31.72 -1.03 -13.55
C GLU A 413 30.58 -1.66 -14.37
N LYS A 414 29.92 -0.89 -15.25
CA LYS A 414 28.74 -1.32 -16.05
C LYS A 414 27.52 -1.73 -15.23
N LYS A 415 27.46 -1.38 -13.93
CA LYS A 415 26.20 -1.40 -13.17
C LYS A 415 25.26 -0.33 -13.71
N SER A 416 23.97 -0.62 -13.74
CA SER A 416 22.95 0.19 -14.41
C SER A 416 21.73 0.35 -13.51
N SER A 417 21.09 1.52 -13.56
CA SER A 417 19.77 1.75 -12.97
C SER A 417 18.65 0.96 -13.66
N GLY A 418 18.94 0.35 -14.81
CA GLY A 418 17.94 -0.03 -15.79
C GLY A 418 17.34 1.20 -16.50
N PRO A 419 16.56 0.97 -17.58
CA PRO A 419 15.88 2.04 -18.30
C PRO A 419 14.79 2.67 -17.42
N MET A 420 14.85 3.98 -17.25
CA MET A 420 13.85 4.76 -16.52
C MET A 420 13.11 5.65 -17.52
N LYS A 421 11.80 5.46 -17.65
CA LYS A 421 10.97 6.36 -18.45
C LYS A 421 10.89 7.72 -17.75
N PHE A 422 11.21 8.79 -18.47
CA PHE A 422 11.13 10.16 -17.97
C PHE A 422 9.69 10.58 -17.68
N SER A 423 8.75 10.08 -18.47
CA SER A 423 7.31 10.32 -18.37
C SER A 423 6.51 9.08 -18.77
N ASP A 424 5.30 8.95 -18.24
CA ASP A 424 4.41 7.82 -18.53
C ASP A 424 3.74 7.96 -19.91
N SER A 425 3.59 9.20 -20.39
CA SER A 425 3.09 9.55 -21.72
C SER A 425 4.15 10.38 -22.48
N ALA A 426 4.05 10.44 -23.81
CA ALA A 426 4.91 11.33 -24.58
C ALA A 426 4.75 12.80 -24.16
N VAL A 427 5.87 13.51 -24.21
CA VAL A 427 5.99 14.92 -23.84
C VAL A 427 6.39 15.69 -25.09
N PHE A 428 5.77 16.85 -25.29
CA PHE A 428 6.20 17.82 -26.27
C PHE A 428 7.38 18.62 -25.70
N LEU A 429 8.50 18.60 -26.41
CA LEU A 429 9.75 19.24 -26.02
C LEU A 429 10.08 20.31 -27.06
N GLU A 430 9.96 21.59 -26.68
CA GLU A 430 10.31 22.72 -27.53
C GLU A 430 11.68 23.30 -27.16
N PRO A 431 12.39 23.95 -28.11
CA PRO A 431 13.66 24.61 -27.85
C PRO A 431 13.59 25.54 -26.63
N GLY A 432 14.61 25.46 -25.76
CA GLY A 432 14.67 26.24 -24.53
C GLY A 432 13.76 25.78 -23.38
N MET A 433 12.89 24.78 -23.57
CA MET A 433 12.07 24.24 -22.49
C MET A 433 12.92 23.51 -21.44
N GLU A 434 12.55 23.65 -20.17
CA GLU A 434 13.10 22.88 -19.07
C GLU A 434 11.99 22.09 -18.37
N VAL A 435 12.14 20.78 -18.27
CA VAL A 435 11.15 19.88 -17.68
C VAL A 435 11.79 19.03 -16.61
N THR A 436 11.14 18.93 -15.45
CA THR A 436 11.61 18.12 -14.33
C THR A 436 10.61 17.03 -13.97
N ARG A 437 11.10 15.81 -13.74
CA ARG A 437 10.30 14.67 -13.26
C ARG A 437 11.06 13.83 -12.25
N VAL A 438 10.35 13.26 -11.29
CA VAL A 438 10.90 12.22 -10.41
C VAL A 438 10.66 10.87 -11.08
N VAL A 439 11.72 10.10 -11.28
CA VAL A 439 11.67 8.73 -11.82
C VAL A 439 12.30 7.75 -10.85
N ALA A 440 12.11 6.45 -11.09
CA ALA A 440 12.65 5.41 -10.24
C ALA A 440 13.39 4.35 -11.04
N GLY A 441 14.53 3.91 -10.50
CA GLY A 441 15.41 2.90 -11.10
C GLY A 441 15.98 1.95 -10.05
N HIS A 442 16.72 0.95 -10.52
CA HIS A 442 17.51 0.10 -9.63
C HIS A 442 18.58 0.92 -8.93
N ALA A 443 18.92 0.48 -7.72
CA ALA A 443 19.92 1.16 -6.90
C ALA A 443 21.26 1.27 -7.63
N ILE A 444 21.81 2.48 -7.72
CA ILE A 444 23.06 2.77 -8.41
C ILE A 444 23.83 3.86 -7.67
N LYS A 445 25.07 3.54 -7.30
CA LYS A 445 25.99 4.49 -6.70
C LYS A 445 27.02 4.95 -7.70
N ASP A 446 27.36 6.24 -7.63
CA ASP A 446 28.45 6.86 -8.37
C ASP A 446 28.32 6.64 -9.91
N ALA A 447 27.11 6.87 -10.43
CA ALA A 447 26.86 6.90 -11.87
C ALA A 447 27.76 7.94 -12.56
N THR A 448 28.36 7.56 -13.69
CA THR A 448 29.33 8.41 -14.41
C THR A 448 28.78 8.98 -15.71
N HIS A 449 27.78 8.32 -16.27
CA HIS A 449 27.15 8.74 -17.52
C HIS A 449 25.71 8.22 -17.59
N ALA A 450 24.94 8.78 -18.52
CA ALA A 450 23.63 8.27 -18.89
C ALA A 450 23.63 7.80 -20.34
N VAL A 451 22.94 6.71 -20.61
CA VAL A 451 22.48 6.36 -21.95
C VAL A 451 21.06 6.88 -22.07
N VAL A 452 20.84 7.79 -23.01
CA VAL A 452 19.54 8.43 -23.26
C VAL A 452 19.03 7.97 -24.61
N GLU A 453 17.80 7.49 -24.62
CA GLU A 453 17.07 7.09 -25.81
C GLU A 453 15.78 7.90 -25.90
N TRP A 454 15.43 8.32 -27.11
CA TRP A 454 14.21 9.04 -27.38
C TRP A 454 13.41 8.29 -28.43
N GLU A 455 12.15 8.00 -28.11
CA GLU A 455 11.20 7.37 -29.02
C GLU A 455 10.21 8.41 -29.52
N TYR A 456 10.19 8.60 -30.84
CA TYR A 456 9.24 9.50 -31.49
C TYR A 456 7.84 8.89 -31.50
N GLN A 457 6.83 9.68 -31.12
CA GLN A 457 5.43 9.26 -31.22
C GLN A 457 4.70 10.06 -32.29
N THR A 458 4.41 9.41 -33.41
CA THR A 458 3.55 9.96 -34.47
C THR A 458 2.08 9.81 -34.13
N ASN A 459 1.28 10.81 -34.48
CA ASN A 459 -0.18 10.65 -34.52
C ASN A 459 -0.61 10.44 -35.98
N PHE A 460 -1.00 9.21 -36.33
CA PHE A 460 -1.48 8.88 -37.68
C PHE A 460 -2.75 9.64 -38.09
N LEU A 461 -3.48 10.25 -37.16
CA LEU A 461 -4.66 11.07 -37.47
C LEU A 461 -4.31 12.57 -37.61
N ASN A 462 -3.08 12.96 -37.28
CA ASN A 462 -2.60 14.33 -37.44
C ASN A 462 -1.44 14.39 -38.45
N PRO A 463 -1.71 14.67 -39.74
CA PRO A 463 -0.67 14.71 -40.78
C PRO A 463 0.39 15.79 -40.55
N PHE A 464 0.13 16.80 -39.70
CA PHE A 464 1.15 17.78 -39.28
C PHE A 464 2.18 17.22 -38.30
N SER A 465 1.93 16.04 -37.71
CA SER A 465 2.89 15.31 -36.88
C SER A 465 3.74 14.31 -37.69
N TRP A 466 3.71 14.37 -39.02
CA TRP A 466 4.46 13.45 -39.86
C TRP A 466 5.72 14.15 -40.38
N ARG A 467 6.88 13.75 -39.86
CA ARG A 467 8.18 14.13 -40.44
C ARG A 467 8.49 13.17 -41.60
N ILE A 468 8.08 13.55 -42.82
CA ILE A 468 8.19 12.72 -44.04
C ILE A 468 9.61 12.83 -44.66
N VAL A 469 10.37 13.88 -44.32
CA VAL A 469 11.64 14.24 -44.98
C VAL A 469 12.84 14.25 -44.04
N GLU A 470 12.67 14.54 -42.76
CA GLU A 470 13.75 14.58 -41.77
C GLU A 470 13.56 13.50 -40.69
N SER A 471 14.67 12.87 -40.27
CA SER A 471 14.66 11.96 -39.12
C SER A 471 14.31 12.75 -37.85
N PRO A 472 13.24 12.36 -37.12
CA PRO A 472 12.87 13.01 -35.86
C PRO A 472 14.05 13.01 -34.89
N ARG A 473 14.34 14.17 -34.30
CA ARG A 473 15.45 14.34 -33.36
C ARG A 473 15.17 15.46 -32.36
N ILE A 474 15.86 15.41 -31.23
CA ILE A 474 15.81 16.47 -30.22
C ILE A 474 17.23 16.89 -29.84
N PHE A 475 17.39 18.15 -29.43
CA PHE A 475 18.67 18.70 -28.97
C PHE A 475 18.56 18.96 -27.47
N LEU A 476 19.35 18.27 -26.67
CA LEU A 476 19.40 18.50 -25.23
C LEU A 476 20.64 19.32 -24.89
N GLU A 477 20.44 20.44 -24.19
CA GLU A 477 21.54 21.22 -23.62
C GLU A 477 22.19 20.42 -22.48
N TYR A 478 21.34 19.90 -21.58
CA TYR A 478 21.78 19.03 -20.50
C TYR A 478 20.66 18.16 -19.94
N VAL A 479 21.07 17.10 -19.25
CA VAL A 479 20.27 16.32 -18.32
C VAL A 479 20.92 16.42 -16.94
N LYS A 480 20.19 17.00 -15.97
CA LYS A 480 20.59 17.02 -14.56
C LYS A 480 19.88 15.88 -13.83
N VAL A 481 20.62 15.09 -13.07
CA VAL A 481 20.13 13.94 -12.33
C VAL A 481 20.47 14.16 -10.87
N TYR A 482 19.45 14.35 -10.02
CA TYR A 482 19.59 14.45 -8.58
C TYR A 482 19.08 13.16 -7.91
N SER A 483 19.96 12.43 -7.23
CA SER A 483 19.58 11.26 -6.42
C SER A 483 18.95 11.72 -5.11
N ILE A 484 17.72 11.29 -4.85
CA ILE A 484 16.97 11.65 -3.63
C ILE A 484 17.52 10.89 -2.42
N GLU A 485 17.96 9.65 -2.60
CA GLU A 485 18.55 8.82 -1.56
C GLU A 485 19.90 9.36 -1.10
N ASP A 486 20.82 9.60 -2.06
CA ASP A 486 22.20 9.98 -1.79
C ASP A 486 22.42 11.51 -1.73
N GLN A 487 21.42 12.31 -2.13
CA GLN A 487 21.50 13.78 -2.20
C GLN A 487 22.66 14.31 -3.05
N LYS A 488 23.01 13.56 -4.11
CA LYS A 488 24.05 13.92 -5.09
C LYS A 488 23.43 14.37 -6.40
N GLU A 489 24.07 15.33 -7.07
CA GLU A 489 23.68 15.81 -8.40
C GLU A 489 24.74 15.46 -9.44
N LEU A 490 24.29 15.12 -10.65
CA LEU A 490 25.10 14.85 -11.82
C LEU A 490 24.54 15.63 -13.02
N LYS A 491 25.33 16.52 -13.62
CA LYS A 491 25.00 17.19 -14.89
C LYS A 491 25.65 16.42 -16.04
N LEU A 492 24.88 16.11 -17.08
CA LEU A 492 25.29 15.31 -18.23
C LEU A 492 24.91 16.02 -19.53
N CYS A 493 25.81 16.06 -20.50
CA CYS A 493 25.61 16.75 -21.78
C CYS A 493 26.02 15.82 -22.93
N ALA A 494 25.53 16.11 -24.14
CA ALA A 494 25.90 15.38 -25.34
C ALA A 494 27.25 15.87 -25.85
N GLU A 495 28.06 14.97 -26.40
CA GLU A 495 29.34 15.33 -27.01
C GLU A 495 29.11 16.34 -28.15
N ASN A 496 29.73 17.51 -28.06
CA ASN A 496 29.57 18.62 -29.02
C ASN A 496 28.10 19.01 -29.29
N GLY A 497 27.18 18.81 -28.33
CA GLY A 497 25.77 19.14 -28.51
C GLY A 497 25.04 18.24 -29.52
N ALA A 498 25.56 17.04 -29.79
CA ALA A 498 24.98 16.11 -30.76
C ALA A 498 23.49 15.84 -30.50
N PRO A 499 22.64 15.82 -31.55
CA PRO A 499 21.22 15.56 -31.41
C PRO A 499 20.95 14.10 -31.02
N ILE A 500 19.85 13.89 -30.29
CA ILE A 500 19.30 12.56 -30.02
C ILE A 500 18.35 12.20 -31.14
N ILE A 501 18.76 11.29 -32.00
CA ILE A 501 17.96 10.78 -33.13
C ILE A 501 17.00 9.72 -32.59
N ALA A 502 15.75 9.74 -33.07
CA ALA A 502 14.74 8.76 -32.66
C ALA A 502 15.21 7.30 -32.80
N GLY A 503 15.06 6.51 -31.73
CA GLY A 503 15.45 5.10 -31.68
C GLY A 503 16.96 4.85 -31.71
N SER A 504 17.79 5.90 -31.58
CA SER A 504 19.25 5.79 -31.54
C SER A 504 19.77 6.31 -30.20
N PRO A 505 20.15 5.42 -29.27
CA PRO A 505 20.65 5.82 -27.96
C PRO A 505 21.95 6.63 -28.06
N ILE A 506 22.08 7.68 -27.25
CA ILE A 506 23.30 8.49 -27.11
C ILE A 506 23.84 8.40 -25.68
N GLN A 507 25.16 8.57 -25.53
CA GLN A 507 25.81 8.64 -24.25
C GLN A 507 26.00 10.11 -23.82
N LEU A 508 25.48 10.48 -22.66
CA LEU A 508 25.70 11.79 -22.04
C LEU A 508 26.71 11.67 -20.89
N LYS A 509 27.67 12.58 -20.81
CA LYS A 509 28.73 12.58 -19.77
C LYS A 509 28.92 13.97 -19.19
N SER A 510 29.42 14.04 -17.96
CA SER A 510 29.75 15.32 -17.32
C SER A 510 30.92 16.04 -17.96
N ILE A 511 31.88 15.30 -18.55
CA ILE A 511 33.03 15.89 -19.24
C ILE A 511 32.64 16.61 -20.55
N PHE A 512 31.41 16.43 -21.03
CA PHE A 512 30.90 17.06 -22.25
C PHE A 512 30.18 18.41 -22.02
N CYS A 513 30.06 18.88 -20.77
CA CYS A 513 29.14 19.97 -20.38
C CYS A 513 29.66 21.43 -20.41
#